data_AF-A0A0Q7FQ02-F1
#
_entry.id   AF-A0A0Q7FQ02-F1
#
_cell.length_a   1.000
_cell.length_b   1.000
_cell.length_c   1.000
_cell.angle_alpha   90.00
_cell.angle_beta   90.00
_cell.angle_gamma   90.00
#
_symmetry.space_group_name_H-M   'P 1'
#
loop_
_entity.id
_entity.type
_entity.pdbx_description
1 polymer ?
#
loop_
_entity_poly.entity_id
_entity_poly.type
_entity_poly.pdbx_seq_one_letter_code
_entity_poly.pdbx_strand_id
1 'polypeptide(L)'
;MSTILKEYKKAIKIQYETEKKGKYFDYLQSPSRGKLRDFCWLIFEKNPTKDDLNVFRNLFSMDFDHTKKNKFKEKKDKFRPIETFFKGETDPANIDAINMAAILVDFEPRPFKKFHEMYKLEGAKEIKSNNENSKWNKRYSSIKKNFREVMALF
;
A
#
# COMPACT_ATOMS: atom_id res chain seq x y z
N MET A 1 -17.64 3.31 -7.87
CA MET A 1 -16.28 3.29 -7.29
C MET A 1 -16.19 4.42 -6.27
N SER A 2 -15.95 4.14 -4.99
CA SER A 2 -15.84 5.20 -3.95
C SER A 2 -14.68 6.14 -4.28
N THR A 3 -14.88 7.46 -4.21
CA THR A 3 -13.85 8.48 -4.45
C THR A 3 -12.60 8.24 -3.61
N ILE A 4 -12.77 7.80 -2.36
CA ILE A 4 -11.66 7.50 -1.43
C ILE A 4 -10.79 6.33 -1.91
N LEU A 5 -11.38 5.33 -2.58
CA LEU A 5 -10.61 4.21 -3.15
C LEU A 5 -9.76 4.67 -4.34
N LYS A 6 -10.26 5.61 -5.14
CA LYS A 6 -9.47 6.20 -6.24
C LYS A 6 -8.27 6.95 -5.68
N GLU A 7 -8.46 7.73 -4.60
CA GLU A 7 -7.36 8.44 -3.93
C GLU A 7 -6.33 7.48 -3.35
N TYR A 8 -6.76 6.40 -2.69
CA TYR A 8 -5.84 5.39 -2.16
C TYR A 8 -4.97 4.80 -3.27
N LYS A 9 -5.57 4.42 -4.40
CA LYS A 9 -4.84 3.90 -5.55
C LYS A 9 -3.88 4.92 -6.15
N LYS A 10 -4.29 6.18 -6.28
CA LYS A 10 -3.44 7.25 -6.79
C LYS A 10 -2.24 7.50 -5.87
N ALA A 11 -2.45 7.54 -4.55
CA ALA A 11 -1.37 7.70 -3.58
C ALA A 11 -0.34 6.56 -3.64
N ILE A 12 -0.79 5.31 -3.79
CA ILE A 12 0.12 4.16 -3.99
C ILE A 12 0.94 4.31 -5.27
N LYS A 13 0.33 4.76 -6.38
CA LYS A 13 1.06 4.99 -7.63
C LYS A 13 2.13 6.07 -7.48
N ILE A 14 1.84 7.16 -6.77
CA ILE A 14 2.82 8.22 -6.49
C ILE A 14 3.98 7.66 -5.66
N GLN A 15 3.69 6.87 -4.62
CA GLN A 15 4.72 6.22 -3.82
C GLN A 15 5.57 5.27 -4.67
N TYR A 16 4.94 4.47 -5.53
CA TYR A 16 5.63 3.58 -6.46
C TYR A 16 6.62 4.31 -7.37
N GLU A 17 6.23 5.46 -7.93
CA GLU A 17 7.12 6.27 -8.79
C GLU A 17 8.38 6.77 -8.07
N THR A 18 8.29 6.95 -6.75
CA THR A 18 9.43 7.30 -5.89
C THR A 18 10.26 6.07 -5.56
N GLU A 19 9.63 5.01 -5.04
CA GLU A 19 10.31 3.79 -4.58
C GLU A 19 10.98 3.01 -5.71
N LYS A 20 10.45 3.08 -6.94
CA LYS A 20 11.06 2.39 -8.08
C LYS A 20 12.44 2.90 -8.44
N LYS A 21 12.82 4.09 -7.98
CA LYS A 21 14.15 4.69 -8.11
C LYS A 21 15.02 4.50 -6.86
N GLY A 22 14.48 3.86 -5.83
CA GLY A 22 15.09 3.73 -4.52
C GLY A 22 15.77 2.39 -4.29
N LYS A 23 15.75 1.94 -3.02
CA LYS A 23 16.49 0.76 -2.53
C LYS A 23 16.16 -0.53 -3.28
N TYR A 24 14.93 -0.68 -3.76
CA TYR A 24 14.45 -1.90 -4.41
C TYR A 24 14.27 -1.74 -5.93
N PHE A 25 15.08 -0.86 -6.54
CA PHE A 25 15.11 -0.57 -7.98
C PHE A 25 15.05 -1.83 -8.85
N ASP A 26 15.85 -2.86 -8.55
CA ASP A 26 15.94 -4.09 -9.33
C ASP A 26 14.60 -4.82 -9.48
N TYR A 27 13.72 -4.69 -8.47
CA TYR A 27 12.39 -5.29 -8.44
C TYR A 27 11.32 -4.37 -9.04
N LEU A 28 11.44 -3.06 -8.81
CA LEU A 28 10.37 -2.09 -9.04
C LEU A 28 10.50 -1.28 -10.34
N GLN A 29 11.71 -1.05 -10.88
CA GLN A 29 11.86 -0.25 -12.11
C GLN A 29 11.25 -0.94 -13.33
N SER A 30 11.40 -2.26 -13.41
CA SER A 30 10.79 -3.10 -14.44
C SER A 30 10.15 -4.31 -13.77
N PRO A 31 8.95 -4.13 -13.17
CA PRO A 31 8.32 -5.16 -12.39
C PRO A 31 7.80 -6.27 -13.31
N SER A 32 8.08 -7.50 -12.91
CA SER A 32 7.48 -8.70 -13.48
C SER A 32 6.82 -9.49 -12.36
N ARG A 33 5.87 -10.37 -12.69
CA ARG A 33 5.22 -11.24 -11.68
C ARG A 33 6.22 -12.00 -10.81
N GLY A 34 7.33 -12.45 -11.41
CA GLY A 34 8.41 -13.14 -10.70
C GLY A 34 9.14 -12.21 -9.74
N LYS A 35 9.55 -11.03 -10.22
CA LYS A 35 10.23 -10.02 -9.40
C LYS A 35 9.35 -9.55 -8.23
N LEU A 36 8.07 -9.24 -8.48
CA LEU A 36 7.15 -8.80 -7.43
C LEU A 36 6.89 -9.89 -6.40
N ARG A 37 6.84 -11.16 -6.82
CA ARG A 37 6.74 -12.30 -5.91
C ARG A 37 7.97 -12.40 -5.01
N ASP A 38 9.14 -12.42 -5.61
CA ASP A 38 10.39 -12.58 -4.86
C ASP A 38 10.62 -11.38 -3.91
N PHE A 39 10.22 -10.19 -4.36
CA PHE A 39 10.23 -8.98 -3.54
C PHE A 39 9.23 -9.02 -2.39
N CYS A 40 7.99 -9.49 -2.63
CA CYS A 40 7.00 -9.71 -1.59
C CYS A 40 7.56 -10.63 -0.50
N TRP A 41 8.18 -11.74 -0.89
CA TRP A 41 8.83 -12.64 0.05
C TRP A 41 9.89 -11.93 0.90
N LEU A 42 10.77 -11.15 0.26
CA LEU A 42 11.82 -10.37 0.94
C LEU A 42 11.25 -9.37 1.96
N ILE A 43 10.13 -8.72 1.67
CA ILE A 43 9.49 -7.77 2.60
C ILE A 43 8.95 -8.52 3.82
N PHE A 44 8.24 -9.62 3.59
CA PHE A 44 7.62 -10.39 4.67
C PHE A 44 8.63 -11.19 5.51
N GLU A 45 9.84 -11.46 4.99
CA GLU A 45 10.92 -12.03 5.79
C GLU A 45 11.48 -11.08 6.85
N LYS A 46 11.30 -9.76 6.71
CA LYS A 46 11.93 -8.78 7.61
C LYS A 46 11.14 -8.60 8.91
N ASN A 47 10.00 -7.90 8.84
CA ASN A 47 9.13 -7.62 9.98
C ASN A 47 7.78 -7.06 9.48
N PRO A 48 6.89 -7.91 8.95
CA PRO A 48 5.56 -7.48 8.53
C PRO A 48 4.70 -7.12 9.75
N THR A 49 3.83 -6.13 9.60
CA THR A 49 2.83 -5.83 10.63
C THR A 49 1.73 -6.88 10.64
N LYS A 50 0.91 -6.93 11.70
CA LYS A 50 -0.26 -7.82 11.76
C LYS A 50 -1.23 -7.57 10.60
N ASP A 51 -1.37 -6.32 10.16
CA ASP A 51 -2.23 -6.00 9.03
C ASP A 51 -1.62 -6.44 7.70
N ASP A 52 -0.30 -6.32 7.54
CA ASP A 52 0.39 -6.85 6.36
C ASP A 52 0.20 -8.37 6.25
N LEU A 53 0.31 -9.10 7.36
CA LEU A 53 0.04 -10.54 7.42
C LEU A 53 -1.40 -10.88 7.04
N ASN A 54 -2.38 -10.09 7.47
CA ASN A 54 -3.78 -10.27 7.07
C ASN A 54 -3.98 -10.05 5.56
N VAL A 55 -3.35 -9.03 4.99
CA VAL A 55 -3.40 -8.77 3.53
C VAL A 55 -2.77 -9.93 2.75
N PHE A 56 -1.65 -10.46 3.23
CA PHE A 56 -1.01 -11.65 2.65
C PHE A 56 -1.95 -12.84 2.67
N ARG A 57 -2.55 -13.13 3.84
CA ARG A 57 -3.50 -14.23 4.01
C ARG A 57 -4.69 -14.10 3.07
N ASN A 58 -5.25 -12.91 2.94
CA ASN A 58 -6.40 -12.68 2.06
C ASN A 58 -6.06 -12.91 0.59
N LEU A 59 -4.94 -12.35 0.10
CA LEU A 59 -4.58 -12.45 -1.32
C LEU A 59 -4.16 -13.87 -1.74
N PHE A 60 -3.40 -14.57 -0.90
CA PHE A 60 -2.83 -15.88 -1.22
C PHE A 60 -3.62 -17.07 -0.66
N SER A 61 -4.61 -16.79 0.21
CA SER A 61 -5.40 -17.78 0.95
C SER A 61 -4.53 -18.73 1.76
N MET A 62 -3.43 -18.22 2.31
CA MET A 62 -2.50 -18.97 3.17
C MET A 62 -1.76 -18.03 4.11
N ASP A 63 -1.40 -18.53 5.28
CA ASP A 63 -0.55 -17.77 6.20
C ASP A 63 0.89 -17.70 5.70
N PHE A 64 1.55 -16.59 6.01
CA PHE A 64 2.97 -16.44 5.76
C PHE A 64 3.74 -17.36 6.70
N ASP A 65 4.62 -18.18 6.13
CA ASP A 65 5.41 -19.16 6.84
C ASP A 65 6.74 -19.29 6.12
N HIS A 66 7.84 -18.98 6.82
CA HIS A 66 9.20 -18.99 6.26
C HIS A 66 9.59 -20.36 5.66
N THR A 67 9.00 -21.45 6.14
CA THR A 67 9.26 -22.81 5.63
C THR A 67 8.55 -23.10 4.31
N LYS A 68 7.52 -22.33 3.94
CA LYS A 68 6.64 -22.58 2.80
C LYS A 68 7.01 -21.81 1.54
N LYS A 69 8.29 -21.40 1.40
CA LYS A 69 8.78 -20.64 0.22
C LYS A 69 8.47 -21.32 -1.10
N ASN A 70 8.59 -22.65 -1.18
CA ASN A 70 8.30 -23.40 -2.40
C ASN A 70 6.80 -23.32 -2.78
N LYS A 71 5.89 -23.47 -1.82
CA LYS A 71 4.45 -23.29 -2.05
C LYS A 71 4.10 -21.87 -2.47
N PHE A 72 4.82 -20.88 -1.96
CA PHE A 72 4.62 -19.48 -2.36
C PHE A 72 5.07 -19.21 -3.81
N LYS A 73 6.08 -19.93 -4.32
CA LYS A 73 6.55 -19.77 -5.72
C LYS A 73 5.44 -19.99 -6.74
N GLU A 74 4.46 -20.85 -6.43
CA GLU A 74 3.29 -21.17 -7.26
C GLU A 74 2.28 -20.02 -7.35
N LYS A 75 2.32 -19.05 -6.43
CA LYS A 75 1.34 -17.95 -6.37
C LYS A 75 1.64 -16.79 -7.33
N LYS A 76 2.49 -17.01 -8.34
CA LYS A 76 2.94 -16.00 -9.32
C LYS A 76 1.77 -15.26 -9.98
N ASP A 77 0.67 -15.95 -10.29
CA ASP A 77 -0.48 -15.34 -10.99
C ASP A 77 -1.21 -14.27 -10.17
N LYS A 78 -1.14 -14.35 -8.83
CA LYS A 78 -1.72 -13.35 -7.93
C LYS A 78 -1.03 -11.99 -8.03
N PHE A 79 0.17 -11.93 -8.63
CA PHE A 79 0.91 -10.69 -8.85
C PHE A 79 0.57 -10.00 -10.18
N ARG A 80 -0.15 -10.65 -11.10
CA ARG A 80 -0.59 -10.01 -12.36
C ARG A 80 -1.36 -8.69 -12.15
N PRO A 81 -2.38 -8.60 -11.27
CA PRO A 81 -3.07 -7.34 -11.05
C PRO A 81 -2.15 -6.25 -10.48
N ILE A 82 -1.16 -6.62 -9.66
CA ILE A 82 -0.20 -5.68 -9.07
C ILE A 82 0.77 -5.15 -10.13
N GLU A 83 1.31 -6.05 -10.96
CA GLU A 83 2.19 -5.71 -12.08
C GLU A 83 1.53 -4.70 -13.02
N THR A 84 0.35 -5.04 -13.53
CA THR A 84 -0.37 -4.20 -14.48
C THR A 84 -0.84 -2.88 -13.86
N PHE A 85 -1.12 -2.86 -12.55
CA PHE A 85 -1.41 -1.63 -11.81
C PHE A 85 -0.21 -0.69 -11.73
N PHE A 86 0.98 -1.20 -11.39
CA PHE A 86 2.22 -0.42 -11.33
C PHE A 86 2.66 0.07 -12.71
N LYS A 87 2.45 -0.71 -13.76
CA LYS A 87 2.69 -0.28 -15.15
C LYS A 87 1.65 0.71 -15.69
N GLY A 88 0.56 0.94 -14.96
CA GLY A 88 -0.53 1.81 -15.40
C GLY A 88 -1.42 1.20 -16.50
N GLU A 89 -1.27 -0.08 -16.79
CA GLU A 89 -2.02 -0.80 -17.82
C GLU A 89 -3.46 -1.10 -17.39
N THR A 90 -3.69 -1.34 -16.09
CA THR A 90 -5.03 -1.63 -15.57
C THR A 90 -5.32 -0.92 -14.25
N ASP A 91 -6.62 -0.85 -13.91
CA ASP A 91 -7.11 -0.44 -12.60
C ASP A 91 -7.82 -1.62 -11.90
N PRO A 92 -7.12 -2.43 -11.09
CA PRO A 92 -7.70 -3.65 -10.55
C PRO A 92 -8.78 -3.35 -9.52
N ALA A 93 -9.91 -4.07 -9.61
CA ALA A 93 -11.00 -3.99 -8.66
C ALA A 93 -10.71 -4.76 -7.34
N ASN A 94 -9.73 -5.68 -7.37
CA ASN A 94 -9.36 -6.49 -6.22
C ASN A 94 -8.63 -5.65 -5.16
N ILE A 95 -9.30 -5.37 -4.04
CA ILE A 95 -8.76 -4.58 -2.93
C ILE A 95 -7.54 -5.26 -2.29
N ASP A 96 -7.50 -6.59 -2.19
CA ASP A 96 -6.36 -7.30 -1.61
C ASP A 96 -5.09 -7.13 -2.48
N ALA A 97 -5.25 -7.11 -3.80
CA ALA A 97 -4.14 -6.80 -4.71
C ALA A 97 -3.66 -5.36 -4.56
N ILE A 98 -4.57 -4.40 -4.37
CA ILE A 98 -4.22 -2.99 -4.11
C ILE A 98 -3.52 -2.83 -2.75
N ASN A 99 -4.01 -3.50 -1.70
CA ASN A 99 -3.37 -3.48 -0.39
C ASN A 99 -1.98 -4.11 -0.45
N MET A 100 -1.81 -5.21 -1.20
CA MET A 100 -0.50 -5.79 -1.42
C MET A 100 0.43 -4.83 -2.19
N ALA A 101 -0.10 -4.10 -3.18
CA ALA A 101 0.66 -3.06 -3.86
C ALA A 101 1.16 -1.97 -2.89
N ALA A 102 0.32 -1.54 -1.94
CA ALA A 102 0.72 -0.60 -0.89
C ALA A 102 1.86 -1.14 -0.02
N ILE A 103 1.83 -2.42 0.35
CA ILE A 103 2.90 -3.07 1.12
C ILE A 103 4.21 -3.07 0.35
N LEU A 104 4.17 -3.42 -0.95
CA LEU A 104 5.38 -3.51 -1.79
C LEU A 104 6.13 -2.18 -1.92
N VAL A 105 5.42 -1.05 -1.84
CA VAL A 105 6.01 0.29 -1.95
C VAL A 105 6.09 1.01 -0.61
N ASP A 106 5.91 0.28 0.49
CA ASP A 106 5.90 0.81 1.85
C ASP A 106 4.97 2.03 2.04
N PHE A 107 3.84 2.08 1.34
CA PHE A 107 2.86 3.15 1.46
C PHE A 107 2.07 3.02 2.77
N GLU A 108 2.04 4.08 3.58
CA GLU A 108 1.15 4.21 4.74
C GLU A 108 0.21 5.41 4.52
N PRO A 109 -1.06 5.34 4.95
CA PRO A 109 -1.66 4.28 5.78
C PRO A 109 -2.16 3.06 4.98
N ARG A 110 -1.79 1.84 5.41
CA ARG A 110 -2.27 0.56 4.84
C ARG A 110 -2.78 -0.40 5.92
N PRO A 111 -3.80 -1.24 5.65
CA PRO A 111 -4.54 -1.42 4.39
C PRO A 111 -5.64 -0.36 4.17
N PHE A 112 -6.40 -0.47 3.07
CA PHE A 112 -7.43 0.49 2.67
C PHE A 112 -8.40 0.90 3.79
N LYS A 113 -8.77 -0.02 4.70
CA LYS A 113 -9.63 0.32 5.85
C LYS A 113 -9.04 1.44 6.70
N LYS A 114 -7.74 1.37 7.02
CA LYS A 114 -7.04 2.43 7.77
C LYS A 114 -6.94 3.72 6.98
N PHE A 115 -6.61 3.63 5.69
CA PHE A 115 -6.60 4.81 4.81
C PHE A 115 -7.95 5.51 4.81
N HIS A 116 -9.03 4.75 4.65
CA HIS A 116 -10.38 5.27 4.61
C HIS A 116 -10.82 5.89 5.95
N GLU A 117 -10.46 5.28 7.08
CA GLU A 117 -10.68 5.87 8.41
C GLU A 117 -9.90 7.17 8.57
N MET A 118 -8.63 7.22 8.17
CA MET A 118 -7.82 8.44 8.22
C MET A 118 -8.39 9.55 7.32
N TYR A 119 -8.75 9.22 6.09
CA TYR A 119 -9.32 10.15 5.12
C TYR A 119 -10.62 10.79 5.65
N LYS A 120 -11.50 9.97 6.25
CA LYS A 120 -12.73 10.46 6.89
C LYS A 120 -12.46 11.36 8.09
N LEU A 121 -11.49 11.00 8.93
CA LEU A 121 -11.11 11.80 10.09
C LEU A 121 -10.49 13.14 9.69
N GLU A 122 -9.73 13.19 8.60
CA GLU A 122 -9.16 14.44 8.09
C GLU A 122 -10.22 15.35 7.48
N GLY A 123 -11.12 14.82 6.64
CA GLY A 123 -12.26 15.59 6.15
C GLY A 123 -13.16 16.10 7.29
N ALA A 124 -13.35 15.30 8.35
CA ALA A 124 -14.09 15.73 9.54
C ALA A 124 -13.31 16.76 10.40
N LYS A 125 -11.97 16.78 10.34
CA LYS A 125 -11.13 17.75 11.05
C LYS A 125 -11.00 19.07 10.30
N GLU A 126 -11.06 19.10 8.98
CA GLU A 126 -11.13 20.37 8.23
C GLU A 126 -12.42 21.13 8.59
N ILE A 127 -13.54 20.41 8.69
CA ILE A 127 -14.83 20.96 9.14
C ILE A 127 -14.75 21.46 10.60
N LYS A 128 -14.03 20.75 11.47
CA LYS A 128 -13.86 21.14 12.89
C LYS A 128 -12.72 22.13 13.15
N SER A 129 -11.75 22.31 12.27
CA SER A 129 -10.67 23.30 12.47
C SER A 129 -11.13 24.75 12.31
N ASN A 130 -12.33 24.94 11.75
CA ASN A 130 -13.08 26.20 11.86
C ASN A 130 -13.72 26.40 13.25
N ASN A 131 -13.61 25.42 14.17
CA ASN A 131 -14.09 25.54 15.53
C ASN A 131 -13.26 24.66 16.51
N GLU A 132 -12.20 25.29 17.01
CA GLU A 132 -11.43 24.96 18.22
C GLU A 132 -10.34 23.86 18.21
N ASN A 133 -9.24 24.27 18.86
CA ASN A 133 -8.02 23.54 19.18
C ASN A 133 -8.29 22.24 19.93
N SER A 134 -7.79 21.10 19.41
CA SER A 134 -7.44 19.99 20.30
C SER A 134 -6.16 19.26 19.89
N LYS A 135 -5.27 19.27 20.88
CA LYS A 135 -3.98 18.62 21.08
C LYS A 135 -3.99 17.13 20.68
N TRP A 136 -3.38 16.74 19.55
CA TRP A 136 -3.21 15.32 19.17
C TRP A 136 -1.85 14.95 18.54
N ASN A 137 -1.23 13.95 19.19
CA ASN A 137 0.00 13.16 19.00
C ASN A 137 1.02 13.42 17.87
N LYS A 138 2.29 13.60 18.28
CA LYS A 138 3.53 13.70 17.47
C LYS A 138 3.69 12.62 16.38
N ARG A 139 3.20 11.39 16.60
CA ARG A 139 3.31 10.28 15.62
C ARG A 139 2.44 10.49 14.36
N TYR A 140 1.32 11.23 14.49
CA TYR A 140 0.47 11.62 13.36
C TYR A 140 0.98 12.88 12.65
N SER A 141 1.90 13.64 13.25
CA SER A 141 2.42 14.88 12.66
C SER A 141 3.30 14.61 11.44
N SER A 142 4.12 13.55 11.47
CA SER A 142 4.98 13.18 10.33
C SER A 142 4.17 12.60 9.17
N ILE A 143 3.15 11.79 9.47
CA ILE A 143 2.23 11.23 8.47
C ILE A 143 1.37 12.34 7.85
N LYS A 144 0.89 13.30 8.66
CA LYS A 144 0.14 14.47 8.20
C LYS A 144 0.97 15.37 7.28
N LYS A 145 2.29 15.46 7.48
CA LYS A 145 3.17 16.27 6.61
C LYS A 145 3.31 15.63 5.22
N ASN A 146 3.60 14.33 5.16
CA ASN A 146 3.66 13.58 3.90
C ASN A 146 2.29 13.50 3.21
N PHE A 147 1.20 13.30 3.96
CA PHE A 147 -0.14 13.25 3.38
C PHE A 147 -0.58 14.62 2.83
N ARG A 148 -0.29 15.72 3.54
CA ARG A 148 -0.56 17.08 3.03
C ARG A 148 0.30 17.44 1.83
N GLU A 149 1.56 17.02 1.77
CA GLU A 149 2.41 17.20 0.59
C GLU A 149 1.88 16.41 -0.61
N VAL A 150 1.40 15.17 -0.38
CA VAL A 150 0.74 14.37 -1.43
C VAL A 150 -0.56 15.03 -1.87
N MET A 151 -1.43 15.47 -0.95
CA MET A 151 -2.70 16.12 -1.27
C MET A 151 -2.54 17.54 -1.85
N ALA A 152 -1.42 18.23 -1.62
CA ALA A 152 -1.13 19.56 -2.20
C ALA A 152 -0.62 19.50 -3.65
N LEU A 153 -0.34 18.30 -4.18
CA LEU A 153 -0.08 18.06 -5.60
C LEU A 153 -1.39 17.85 -6.42
N PHE A 154 -2.52 18.21 -5.84
CA PHE A 154 -3.87 18.18 -6.41
C PHE A 154 -4.49 19.56 -6.31
#